data_AF-A0A2S2P0T4-F1
#
_entry.id   AF-A0A2S2P0T4-F1
#
_cell.length_a   1.000
_cell.length_b   1.000
_cell.length_c   1.000
_cell.angle_alpha   90.00
_cell.angle_beta   90.00
_cell.angle_gamma   90.00
#
_symmetry.space_group_name_H-M   'P 1'
#
loop_
_entity.id
_entity.type
_entity.pdbx_description
1 polymer ?
#
loop_
_entity_poly.entity_id
_entity_poly.type
_entity_poly.pdbx_seq_one_letter_code
_entity_poly.pdbx_strand_id
1 'polypeptide(L)'
;VKNWALKFGVDLWEFGRQITNMNEIQRKYRERESKVRRKDGLLLIRDLAAEVKNMMDIKMNSVLRLMEAGEQSALANQEAAVKSERYVNDGFGDYKSLESIDRYDQCAFNTTVNCVLLQSTYVDPDSVDETIVRDMQWTDHLDPIFVSNYEMDPVLSWQYFGSTKGTLRRFPSKTCLLYTTLLL
;
A
#
# COMPACT_ATOMS: atom_id res chain seq x y z
N VAL A 1 18.63 5.99 56.86
CA VAL A 1 18.13 5.91 55.45
C VAL A 1 18.50 4.59 54.76
N LYS A 2 19.78 4.17 54.69
CA LYS A 2 20.19 2.91 54.02
C LYS A 2 19.44 1.64 54.48
N ASN A 3 19.30 1.41 55.78
CA ASN A 3 18.60 0.22 56.29
C ASN A 3 17.11 0.20 55.92
N TRP A 4 16.48 1.37 55.82
CA TRP A 4 15.08 1.49 55.43
C TRP A 4 14.88 1.16 53.96
N ALA A 5 15.76 1.68 53.09
CA ALA A 5 15.76 1.35 51.67
C ALA A 5 16.03 -0.14 51.40
N LEU A 6 16.93 -0.77 52.17
CA LEU A 6 17.19 -2.21 52.08
C LEU A 6 15.95 -3.04 52.46
N LYS A 7 15.31 -2.72 53.58
CA LYS A 7 14.12 -3.44 54.05
C LYS A 7 12.96 -3.29 53.07
N PHE A 8 12.70 -2.06 52.62
CA PHE A 8 11.66 -1.79 51.63
C PHE A 8 11.92 -2.52 50.30
N GLY A 9 13.16 -2.58 49.84
CA GLY A 9 13.53 -3.29 48.62
C GLY A 9 13.30 -4.81 48.71
N VAL A 10 13.57 -5.40 49.88
CA VAL A 10 13.30 -6.83 50.13
C VAL A 10 11.79 -7.10 50.14
N ASP A 11 11.03 -6.31 50.88
CA ASP A 11 9.57 -6.47 50.99
C ASP A 11 8.89 -6.33 49.62
N LEU A 12 9.32 -5.35 48.81
CA LEU A 12 8.79 -5.13 47.46
C LEU A 12 9.16 -6.26 46.50
N TRP A 13 10.38 -6.82 46.60
CA TRP A 13 10.81 -7.95 45.78
C TRP A 13 10.03 -9.23 46.11
N GLU A 14 9.80 -9.51 47.40
CA GLU A 14 9.00 -10.66 47.83
C GLU A 14 7.54 -10.53 47.39
N PHE A 15 6.95 -9.35 47.57
CA PHE A 15 5.60 -9.05 47.08
C PHE A 15 5.49 -9.23 45.56
N GLY A 16 6.45 -8.68 44.81
CA GLY A 16 6.51 -8.85 43.35
C GLY A 16 6.60 -10.32 42.94
N ARG A 17 7.42 -11.13 43.64
CA ARG A 17 7.57 -12.57 43.35
C ARG A 17 6.30 -13.36 43.61
N GLN A 18 5.55 -13.01 44.66
CA GLN A 18 4.27 -13.64 44.99
C GLN A 18 3.17 -13.27 43.99
N ILE A 19 3.04 -11.99 43.63
CA ILE A 19 1.99 -11.54 42.69
C ILE A 19 2.25 -12.03 41.27
N THR A 20 3.50 -11.99 40.80
CA THR A 20 3.86 -12.42 39.44
C THR A 20 3.90 -13.93 39.26
N ASN A 21 3.92 -14.69 40.37
CA ASN A 21 4.09 -16.15 40.36
C ASN A 21 5.26 -16.62 39.46
N MET A 22 6.37 -15.87 39.44
CA MET A 22 7.53 -16.11 38.57
C MET A 22 8.04 -17.56 38.65
N ASN A 23 8.03 -18.16 39.84
CA ASN A 23 8.47 -19.54 40.05
C ASN A 23 7.57 -20.56 39.32
N GLU A 24 6.27 -20.32 39.28
CA GLU A 24 5.33 -21.20 38.56
C GLU A 24 5.55 -21.12 37.06
N ILE A 25 5.79 -19.91 36.53
CA ILE A 25 6.09 -19.71 35.10
C ILE A 25 7.36 -20.46 34.72
N GLN A 26 8.45 -20.28 35.48
CA GLN A 26 9.71 -20.99 35.22
C GLN A 26 9.54 -22.51 35.26
N ARG A 27 8.75 -23.03 36.20
CA ARG A 27 8.44 -24.46 36.27
C ARG A 27 7.68 -24.93 35.03
N LYS A 28 6.61 -24.24 34.63
CA LYS A 28 5.81 -24.60 33.45
C LYS A 28 6.62 -24.54 32.16
N TYR A 29 7.55 -23.60 32.02
CA TYR A 29 8.45 -23.55 30.86
C TYR A 29 9.38 -24.77 30.77
N ARG A 30 9.82 -25.33 31.91
CA ARG A 30 10.62 -26.56 31.93
C ARG A 30 9.77 -27.81 31.68
N GLU A 31 8.57 -27.87 32.25
CA GLU A 31 7.61 -28.98 32.06
C GLU A 31 7.14 -29.11 30.62
N ARG A 32 7.01 -27.99 29.88
CA ARG A 32 6.46 -27.99 28.52
C ARG A 32 7.44 -28.43 27.42
N GLU A 33 8.63 -28.92 27.78
CA GLU A 33 9.69 -29.42 26.87
C GLU A 33 9.84 -28.61 25.56
N SER A 34 9.85 -27.29 25.66
CA SER A 34 9.97 -26.43 24.48
C SER A 34 11.32 -26.63 23.81
N LYS A 35 11.33 -26.92 22.51
CA LYS A 35 12.54 -27.10 21.72
C LYS A 35 13.29 -25.77 21.56
N VAL A 36 14.34 -25.56 22.34
CA VAL A 36 15.25 -24.42 22.16
C VAL A 36 16.13 -24.67 20.95
N ARG A 37 16.02 -23.82 19.93
CA ARG A 37 16.88 -23.86 18.74
C ARG A 37 17.78 -22.64 18.73
N ARG A 38 19.09 -22.84 18.55
CA ARG A 38 19.99 -21.74 18.21
C ARG A 38 19.68 -21.27 16.80
N LYS A 39 19.61 -19.96 16.62
CA LYS A 39 19.45 -19.30 15.32
C LYS A 39 20.75 -18.56 15.01
N ASP A 40 21.29 -18.81 13.83
CA ASP A 40 22.46 -18.08 13.34
C ASP A 40 21.99 -16.76 12.73
N GLY A 41 22.49 -15.64 13.26
CA GLY A 41 22.13 -14.31 12.78
C GLY A 41 22.58 -14.05 11.35
N LEU A 42 23.72 -14.61 10.92
CA LEU A 42 24.22 -14.40 9.56
C LEU A 42 23.36 -15.13 8.52
N LEU A 43 22.90 -16.34 8.83
CA LEU A 43 21.96 -17.06 7.98
C LEU A 43 20.61 -16.33 7.89
N LEU A 44 20.09 -15.82 9.01
CA LEU A 44 18.85 -15.04 9.00
C LEU A 44 18.93 -13.79 8.13
N ILE A 45 20.06 -13.07 8.18
CA ILE A 45 20.27 -11.87 7.34
C ILE A 45 20.35 -12.27 5.87
N ARG A 46 21.03 -13.37 5.55
CA ARG A 46 21.12 -13.88 4.18
C ARG A 46 19.74 -14.29 3.63
N ASP A 47 18.95 -15.00 4.43
CA ASP A 47 17.60 -15.42 4.07
C ASP A 47 16.68 -14.20 3.87
N LEU A 48 16.76 -13.22 4.77
CA LEU A 48 16.02 -11.96 4.63
C LEU A 48 16.43 -11.21 3.36
N ALA A 49 17.73 -11.11 3.07
CA ALA A 49 18.22 -10.45 1.87
C ALA A 49 17.74 -11.16 0.59
N ALA A 50 17.67 -12.48 0.59
CA ALA A 50 17.14 -13.25 -0.53
C ALA A 50 15.64 -12.99 -0.75
N GLU A 51 14.85 -12.94 0.33
CA GLU A 51 13.42 -12.66 0.25
C GLU A 51 13.15 -11.22 -0.25
N VAL A 52 13.89 -10.25 0.28
CA VAL A 52 13.79 -8.84 -0.17
C VAL A 52 14.16 -8.71 -1.64
N LYS A 53 15.19 -9.43 -2.10
CA LYS A 53 15.56 -9.45 -3.52
C LYS A 53 14.41 -9.99 -4.37
N ASN A 54 13.86 -11.15 -4.02
CA ASN A 54 12.75 -11.75 -4.75
C ASN A 54 11.53 -10.82 -4.81
N MET A 55 11.21 -10.16 -3.69
CA MET A 55 10.15 -9.15 -3.63
C MET A 55 10.42 -7.97 -4.58
N MET A 56 11.65 -7.46 -4.62
CA MET A 56 12.03 -6.37 -5.52
C MET A 56 11.96 -6.79 -6.99
N ASP A 57 12.39 -8.01 -7.33
CA ASP A 57 12.34 -8.55 -8.69
C ASP A 57 10.88 -8.63 -9.19
N ILE A 58 9.94 -9.07 -8.35
CA ILE A 58 8.50 -9.11 -8.68
C ILE A 58 7.95 -7.69 -8.91
N LYS A 59 8.31 -6.73 -8.05
CA LYS A 59 7.89 -5.33 -8.19
C LYS A 59 8.45 -4.69 -9.45
N MET A 60 9.70 -4.97 -9.79
CA MET A 60 10.33 -4.50 -11.01
C MET A 60 9.63 -5.07 -12.26
N ASN A 61 9.32 -6.36 -12.28
CA ASN A 61 8.58 -6.97 -13.39
C ASN A 61 7.19 -6.33 -13.60
N SER A 62 6.51 -5.98 -12.51
CA SER A 62 5.21 -5.30 -12.58
C SER A 62 5.32 -3.92 -13.25
N VAL A 63 6.38 -3.17 -12.95
CA VAL A 63 6.68 -1.87 -13.56
C VAL A 63 7.06 -2.02 -15.04
N LEU A 64 7.89 -3.01 -15.38
CA LEU A 64 8.28 -3.28 -16.77
C LEU A 64 7.06 -3.61 -17.64
N ARG A 65 6.13 -4.42 -17.15
CA ARG A 65 4.86 -4.72 -17.84
C ARG A 65 4.03 -3.47 -18.10
N LEU A 66 3.93 -2.57 -17.12
CA LEU A 66 3.22 -1.29 -17.27
C LEU A 66 3.91 -0.38 -18.29
N MET A 67 5.25 -0.32 -18.25
CA MET A 67 6.04 0.44 -19.21
C MET A 67 5.82 -0.06 -20.63
N GLU A 68 5.99 -1.36 -20.88
CA GLU A 68 5.84 -1.95 -22.20
C GLU A 68 4.40 -1.79 -22.74
N ALA A 69 3.40 -2.05 -21.90
CA ALA A 69 2.00 -1.83 -22.27
C ALA A 69 1.72 -0.36 -22.57
N GLY A 70 2.34 0.56 -21.82
CA GLY A 70 2.20 1.99 -22.04
C GLY A 70 2.81 2.46 -23.35
N GLU A 71 4.03 2.01 -23.65
CA GLU A 71 4.70 2.33 -24.92
C GLU A 71 3.91 1.79 -26.12
N GLN A 72 3.46 0.54 -26.06
CA GLN A 72 2.68 -0.07 -27.14
C GLN A 72 1.33 0.65 -27.34
N SER A 73 0.63 0.98 -26.24
CA SER A 73 -0.67 1.65 -26.30
C SER A 73 -0.56 3.10 -26.79
N ALA A 74 0.49 3.82 -26.40
CA ALA A 74 0.75 5.17 -26.86
C ALA A 74 1.06 5.21 -28.37
N LEU A 75 1.89 4.29 -28.87
CA LEU A 75 2.21 4.19 -30.29
C LEU A 75 0.96 3.85 -31.14
N ALA A 76 0.14 2.90 -30.68
CA ALA A 76 -1.08 2.50 -31.38
C ALA A 76 -2.12 3.64 -31.48
N ASN A 77 -2.15 4.54 -30.49
CA ASN A 77 -3.11 5.64 -30.42
C ASN A 77 -2.59 6.97 -30.98
N GLN A 78 -1.38 7.00 -31.55
CA GLN A 78 -0.80 8.22 -32.11
C GLN A 78 -1.61 8.75 -33.32
N GLU A 79 -2.23 7.86 -34.09
CA GLU A 79 -3.06 8.17 -35.27
C GLU A 79 -4.57 7.97 -35.01
N ALA A 80 -4.96 7.61 -33.80
CA ALA A 80 -6.36 7.34 -33.46
C ALA A 80 -7.18 8.63 -33.36
N ALA A 81 -8.43 8.56 -33.81
CA ALA A 81 -9.39 9.66 -33.67
C ALA A 81 -9.74 9.86 -32.19
N VAL A 82 -9.65 11.11 -31.72
CA VAL A 82 -9.96 11.46 -30.34
C VAL A 82 -11.47 11.39 -30.14
N LYS A 83 -11.91 10.44 -29.31
CA LYS A 83 -13.30 10.35 -28.85
C LYS A 83 -13.56 11.42 -27.78
N SER A 84 -14.49 12.33 -28.04
CA SER A 84 -14.98 13.26 -27.01
C SER A 84 -15.93 12.50 -26.08
N GLU A 85 -15.36 11.78 -25.10
CA GLU A 85 -16.10 11.26 -23.97
C GLU A 85 -15.83 12.15 -22.76
N ARG A 86 -16.88 12.42 -21.96
CA ARG A 86 -16.73 13.17 -20.71
C ARG A 86 -15.96 12.31 -19.71
N TYR A 87 -14.71 12.67 -19.46
CA TYR A 87 -13.93 12.10 -18.37
C TYR A 87 -14.39 12.70 -17.04
N VAL A 88 -14.98 11.87 -16.19
CA VAL A 88 -15.37 12.26 -14.83
C VAL A 88 -14.14 12.13 -13.94
N ASN A 89 -13.62 13.25 -13.44
CA ASN A 89 -12.68 13.21 -12.32
C ASN A 89 -13.34 12.49 -11.15
N ASP A 90 -12.55 11.74 -10.39
CA ASP A 90 -12.97 10.95 -9.23
C ASP A 90 -13.93 11.72 -8.32
N GLY A 91 -15.22 11.53 -8.59
CA GLY A 91 -16.33 12.16 -7.92
C GLY A 91 -17.19 11.05 -7.39
N PHE A 92 -17.01 10.73 -6.11
CA PHE A 92 -17.89 9.90 -5.27
C PHE A 92 -18.82 8.95 -6.05
N GLY A 93 -18.24 7.96 -6.72
CA GLY A 93 -18.97 6.81 -7.23
C GLY A 93 -19.60 6.01 -6.07
N ASP A 94 -20.68 5.28 -6.33
CA ASP A 94 -21.33 4.42 -5.33
C ASP A 94 -20.47 3.16 -5.09
N TYR A 95 -19.45 3.27 -4.22
CA TYR A 95 -18.50 2.19 -3.97
C TYR A 95 -19.00 1.25 -2.85
N LYS A 96 -19.85 0.29 -3.21
CA LYS A 96 -20.40 -0.73 -2.28
C LYS A 96 -19.40 -1.80 -1.79
N SER A 97 -18.15 -1.79 -2.26
CA SER A 97 -17.13 -2.79 -1.92
C SER A 97 -15.80 -2.13 -1.59
N LEU A 98 -15.78 -1.38 -0.50
CA LEU A 98 -14.56 -0.77 0.02
C LEU A 98 -13.94 -1.71 1.04
N GLU A 99 -12.73 -2.19 0.77
CA GLU A 99 -11.93 -2.90 1.76
C GLU A 99 -11.12 -1.88 2.56
N SER A 100 -11.17 -1.95 3.89
CA SER A 100 -10.31 -1.18 4.77
C SER A 100 -9.09 -2.02 5.11
N ILE A 101 -7.98 -1.78 4.41
CA ILE A 101 -6.69 -2.38 4.73
C ILE A 101 -5.75 -1.27 5.21
N ASP A 102 -5.15 -1.47 6.39
CA ASP A 102 -4.30 -0.50 7.12
C ASP A 102 -3.09 0.04 6.31
N ARG A 103 -2.74 -0.65 5.22
CA ARG A 103 -1.66 -0.31 4.28
C ARG A 103 -1.88 0.95 3.43
N TYR A 104 -3.12 1.45 3.35
CA TYR A 104 -3.50 2.58 2.49
C TYR A 104 -3.99 3.77 3.32
N ASP A 105 -3.23 4.16 4.34
CA ASP A 105 -3.47 5.36 5.17
C ASP A 105 -4.89 5.44 5.74
N GLN A 106 -5.48 4.30 6.14
CA GLN A 106 -6.86 4.21 6.64
C GLN A 106 -7.92 4.75 5.65
N CYS A 107 -7.57 4.88 4.38
CA CYS A 107 -8.50 5.28 3.34
C CYS A 107 -9.24 4.05 2.80
N ALA A 108 -10.53 4.24 2.52
CA ALA A 108 -11.30 3.27 1.79
C ALA A 108 -10.85 3.25 0.32
N PHE A 109 -10.58 2.06 -0.22
CA PHE A 109 -10.11 1.90 -1.60
C PHE A 109 -10.89 0.80 -2.32
N ASN A 110 -10.87 0.88 -3.66
CA ASN A 110 -11.50 -0.08 -4.54
C ASN A 110 -10.44 -0.69 -5.48
N THR A 111 -10.30 -2.01 -5.42
CA THR A 111 -9.35 -2.81 -6.22
C THR A 111 -9.88 -3.18 -7.60
N THR A 112 -11.09 -2.75 -7.98
CA THR A 112 -11.66 -3.04 -9.30
C THR A 112 -11.59 -1.84 -10.25
N VAL A 113 -11.30 -0.64 -9.73
CA VAL A 113 -11.34 0.60 -10.52
C VAL A 113 -10.10 1.46 -10.30
N ASN A 114 -9.68 2.12 -11.37
CA ASN A 114 -8.63 3.12 -11.36
C ASN A 114 -9.17 4.52 -11.03
N CYS A 115 -8.27 5.38 -10.58
CA CYS A 115 -8.53 6.79 -10.36
C CYS A 115 -7.67 7.61 -11.34
N VAL A 116 -8.31 8.50 -12.10
CA VAL A 116 -7.63 9.50 -12.92
C VAL A 116 -7.69 10.83 -12.16
N LEU A 117 -6.51 11.39 -11.90
CA LEU A 117 -6.32 12.66 -11.21
C LEU A 117 -5.87 13.70 -12.23
N LEU A 118 -6.63 14.79 -12.29
CA LEU A 118 -6.36 15.95 -13.13
C LEU A 118 -6.21 17.19 -12.27
N GLN A 119 -5.49 18.19 -12.79
CA GLN A 119 -5.29 19.45 -12.09
C GLN A 119 -6.59 20.23 -11.87
N SER A 120 -7.62 19.98 -12.69
CA SER A 120 -8.96 20.55 -12.55
C SER A 120 -9.98 19.45 -12.33
N THR A 121 -10.89 19.63 -11.37
CA THR A 121 -11.99 18.71 -11.01
C THR A 121 -13.05 18.56 -12.11
N TYR A 122 -13.14 19.53 -13.02
CA TYR A 122 -14.03 19.46 -14.19
C TYR A 122 -13.21 19.77 -15.44
N VAL A 123 -13.29 18.86 -16.40
CA VAL A 123 -12.56 18.90 -17.66
C VAL A 123 -13.65 18.87 -18.73
N ASP A 124 -14.14 20.04 -19.13
CA ASP A 124 -15.04 20.15 -20.28
C ASP A 124 -14.22 19.75 -21.52
N PRO A 125 -14.64 18.74 -22.30
CA PRO A 125 -13.87 18.25 -23.45
C PRO A 125 -13.52 19.35 -24.46
N ASP A 126 -14.38 20.37 -24.57
CA ASP A 126 -14.22 21.50 -25.50
C ASP A 126 -13.20 22.55 -25.00
N SER A 127 -12.79 22.48 -23.74
CA SER A 127 -11.86 23.42 -23.09
C SER A 127 -10.48 22.83 -22.84
N VAL A 128 -10.32 21.53 -23.05
CA VAL A 128 -9.14 20.76 -22.66
C VAL A 128 -8.31 20.43 -23.89
N ASP A 129 -7.00 20.54 -23.75
CA ASP A 129 -6.06 20.22 -24.81
C ASP A 129 -6.30 18.81 -25.33
N GLU A 130 -6.50 18.67 -26.65
CA GLU A 130 -6.71 17.39 -27.33
C GLU A 130 -5.60 16.38 -26.99
N THR A 131 -4.39 16.86 -26.71
CA THR A 131 -3.26 16.00 -26.29
C THR A 131 -3.49 15.33 -24.94
N ILE A 132 -4.17 16.01 -24.00
CA ILE A 132 -4.53 15.46 -22.69
C ILE A 132 -5.62 14.40 -22.84
N VAL A 133 -6.62 14.68 -23.68
CA VAL A 133 -7.72 13.74 -23.96
C VAL A 133 -7.21 12.48 -24.66
N ARG A 134 -6.31 12.64 -25.64
CA ARG A 134 -5.62 11.51 -26.28
C ARG A 134 -4.82 10.70 -25.26
N ASP A 135 -4.10 11.38 -24.37
CA ASP A 135 -3.36 10.71 -23.31
C ASP A 135 -4.25 9.90 -22.37
N MET A 136 -5.41 10.43 -22.00
CA MET A 136 -6.40 9.69 -21.22
C MET A 136 -6.87 8.44 -21.96
N GLN A 137 -7.22 8.55 -23.24
CA GLN A 137 -7.75 7.43 -24.03
C GLN A 137 -6.79 6.25 -24.10
N TRP A 138 -5.53 6.51 -24.45
CA TRP A 138 -4.59 5.40 -24.60
C TRP A 138 -4.22 4.82 -23.23
N THR A 139 -4.16 5.65 -22.18
CA THR A 139 -3.84 5.19 -20.83
C THR A 139 -4.94 4.36 -20.18
N ASP A 140 -6.17 4.32 -20.73
CA ASP A 140 -7.21 3.36 -20.32
C ASP A 140 -6.76 1.89 -20.52
N HIS A 141 -5.82 1.63 -21.44
CA HIS A 141 -5.28 0.29 -21.68
C HIS A 141 -4.37 -0.19 -20.53
N LEU A 142 -3.94 0.71 -19.64
CA LEU A 142 -3.14 0.35 -18.47
C LEU A 142 -4.00 -0.22 -17.33
N ASP A 143 -5.30 0.07 -17.31
CA ASP A 143 -6.23 -0.36 -16.27
C ASP A 143 -6.22 -1.87 -15.98
N PRO A 144 -6.35 -2.77 -16.99
CA PRO A 144 -6.27 -4.21 -16.74
C PRO A 144 -4.89 -4.66 -16.25
N ILE A 145 -3.81 -3.94 -16.60
CA ILE A 145 -2.45 -4.28 -16.16
C ILE A 145 -2.27 -3.92 -14.68
N PHE A 146 -2.81 -2.79 -14.23
CA PHE A 146 -2.80 -2.42 -12.81
C PHE A 146 -3.51 -3.45 -11.94
N VAL A 147 -4.69 -3.91 -12.38
CA VAL A 147 -5.45 -4.97 -11.69
C VAL A 147 -4.66 -6.29 -11.71
N SER A 148 -4.17 -6.70 -12.88
CA SER A 148 -3.38 -7.94 -13.03
C SER A 148 -2.13 -7.95 -12.15
N ASN A 149 -1.42 -6.82 -12.03
CA ASN A 149 -0.26 -6.70 -11.15
C ASN A 149 -0.65 -6.89 -9.68
N TYR A 150 -1.78 -6.33 -9.25
CA TYR A 150 -2.27 -6.46 -7.88
C TYR A 150 -2.76 -7.88 -7.56
N GLU A 151 -3.37 -8.57 -8.53
CA GLU A 151 -3.73 -9.99 -8.38
C GLU A 151 -2.48 -10.89 -8.24
N MET A 152 -1.38 -10.54 -8.92
CA MET A 152 -0.11 -11.27 -8.84
C MET A 152 0.67 -10.97 -7.56
N ASP A 153 0.71 -9.71 -7.13
CA ASP A 153 1.32 -9.27 -5.87
C ASP A 153 0.31 -8.46 -5.05
N PRO A 154 -0.50 -9.12 -4.22
CA PRO A 154 -1.45 -8.46 -3.35
C PRO A 154 -0.79 -7.56 -2.32
N VAL A 155 0.55 -7.58 -2.10
CA VAL A 155 1.25 -6.64 -1.19
C VAL A 155 1.76 -5.39 -1.90
N LEU A 156 1.44 -5.18 -3.18
CA LEU A 156 1.72 -3.92 -3.89
C LEU A 156 1.01 -2.72 -3.28
N SER A 157 1.75 -1.67 -2.96
CA SER A 157 1.16 -0.38 -2.57
C SER A 157 0.50 0.30 -3.79
N TRP A 158 0.39 1.62 -3.76
CA TRP A 158 -0.15 2.38 -4.89
C TRP A 158 0.69 2.18 -6.16
N GLN A 159 0.01 1.98 -7.28
CA GLN A 159 0.60 2.01 -8.62
C GLN A 159 0.23 3.34 -9.28
N TYR A 160 1.17 3.94 -10.01
CA TYR A 160 0.99 5.24 -10.65
C TYR A 160 1.49 5.25 -12.09
N PHE A 161 0.79 5.98 -12.95
CA PHE A 161 1.28 6.42 -14.23
C PHE A 161 1.11 7.94 -14.32
N GLY A 162 2.21 8.66 -14.55
CA GLY A 162 2.19 10.11 -14.75
C GLY A 162 2.52 10.45 -16.20
N SER A 163 1.60 11.13 -16.89
CA SER A 163 1.90 11.69 -18.20
C SER A 163 2.72 12.97 -18.07
N THR A 164 3.59 13.19 -19.05
CA THR A 164 4.28 14.49 -19.27
C THR A 164 3.30 15.64 -19.53
N LYS A 165 2.04 15.36 -19.87
CA LYS A 165 0.97 16.34 -20.11
C LYS A 165 0.21 16.74 -18.84
N GLY A 166 0.56 16.17 -17.69
CA GLY A 166 -0.03 16.55 -16.40
C GLY A 166 -1.25 15.71 -15.98
N THR A 167 -1.46 14.55 -16.61
CA THR A 167 -2.44 13.55 -16.14
C THR A 167 -1.75 12.55 -15.21
N LEU A 168 -2.44 12.14 -14.14
CA LEU A 168 -1.94 11.12 -13.22
C LEU A 168 -3.00 10.03 -13.06
N ARG A 169 -2.66 8.79 -13.43
CA ARG A 169 -3.46 7.61 -13.12
C ARG A 169 -2.91 6.90 -11.90
N ARG A 170 -3.82 6.38 -11.08
CA ARG A 170 -3.48 5.65 -9.86
C ARG A 170 -4.42 4.46 -9.64
N PHE A 171 -3.84 3.38 -9.12
CA PHE A 171 -4.57 2.21 -8.64
C PHE A 171 -4.05 1.77 -7.25
N PRO A 172 -4.91 1.23 -6.35
CA PRO A 172 -6.37 1.21 -6.45
C PRO A 172 -6.98 2.62 -6.44
N SER A 173 -8.26 2.76 -6.79
CA SER A 173 -8.97 4.01 -6.53
C SER A 173 -9.14 4.19 -5.02
N LYS A 174 -9.12 5.44 -4.54
CA LYS A 174 -9.35 5.74 -3.12
C LYS A 174 -10.38 6.84 -2.98
N THR A 175 -11.29 6.66 -2.04
CA THR A 175 -12.10 7.76 -1.53
C THR A 175 -11.45 8.22 -0.24
N CYS A 176 -10.59 9.24 -0.33
CA CYS A 176 -10.13 9.93 0.87
C CYS A 176 -11.24 10.89 1.26
N LEU A 177 -11.94 10.63 2.37
CA LEU A 177 -12.84 11.62 2.96
C LEU A 177 -11.96 12.84 3.30
N LEU A 178 -12.12 13.93 2.53
CA LEU A 178 -11.58 15.24 2.88
C LEU A 178 -12.37 15.79 4.09
N TYR A 179 -12.25 15.14 5.25
CA TYR A 179 -12.82 15.58 6.52
C TYR A 179 -11.71 15.74 7.56
N THR A 180 -10.80 16.66 7.29
CA THR A 180 -9.83 17.28 8.21
C THR A 180 -9.04 18.23 7.31
N THR A 181 -9.21 19.55 7.27
CA THR A 181 -9.49 20.54 8.31
C THR A 181 -10.09 21.78 7.62
N LEU A 182 -11.38 22.03 7.85
CA LEU A 182 -12.04 23.32 7.63
C LEU A 182 -12.64 23.74 8.97
N LEU A 183 -11.76 23.98 9.93
CA LEU A 183 -12.04 24.63 11.22
C LEU A 183 -10.72 25.21 11.71
N LEU A 184 -10.34 26.35 11.12
CA LEU A 184 -9.57 27.44 11.73
C LEU A 184 -9.94 28.72 10.99
#